data_AF-A0A6B9NYH9-F1
#
_entry.id   AF-A0A6B9NYH9-F1
#
_cell.length_a   1.000
_cell.length_b   1.000
_cell.length_c   1.000
_cell.angle_alpha   90.00
_cell.angle_beta   90.00
_cell.angle_gamma   90.00
#
_symmetry.space_group_name_H-M   'P 1'
#
loop_
_entity.id
_entity.type
_entity.pdbx_description
1 polymer ?
#
loop_
_entity_poly.entity_id
_entity_poly.type
_entity_poly.pdbx_seq_one_letter_code
_entity_poly.pdbx_strand_id
1 'polypeptide(L)'
;DSKNFSIQVRQVEDYPVDIYYLMDLSYSMKDDLWSIRNLGTKLATQMRKLTSNLRIGFGAFVDKPVSPYMYISPPEALENPCY
;
A
#
# COMPACT_ATOMS: atom_id res chain seq x y z
N ASP A 1 6.05 47.06 -17.70
CA ASP A 1 5.16 46.29 -18.60
C ASP A 1 4.71 44.99 -17.97
N SER A 2 3.39 44.83 -17.83
CA SER A 2 2.78 43.56 -17.42
C SER A 2 2.39 42.75 -18.66
N LYS A 3 2.72 41.45 -18.67
CA LYS A 3 2.38 40.51 -19.74
C LYS A 3 1.48 39.42 -19.20
N ASN A 4 0.39 39.19 -19.91
CA ASN A 4 -0.56 38.12 -19.62
C ASN A 4 -0.32 36.96 -20.59
N PHE A 5 -0.48 35.73 -20.12
CA PHE A 5 -0.52 34.55 -20.95
C PHE A 5 -1.62 33.62 -20.46
N SER A 6 -2.07 32.75 -21.35
CA SER A 6 -3.10 31.75 -21.06
C SER A 6 -2.51 30.35 -21.16
N ILE A 7 -2.93 29.47 -20.26
CA ILE A 7 -2.57 28.06 -20.24
C ILE A 7 -3.83 27.21 -20.36
N GLN A 8 -3.72 26.09 -21.07
CA GLN A 8 -4.73 25.04 -21.08
C GLN A 8 -4.09 23.74 -20.59
N VAL A 9 -4.78 23.04 -19.70
CA VAL A 9 -4.36 21.75 -19.15
C VAL A 9 -5.45 20.74 -19.46
N ARG A 10 -5.04 19.52 -19.84
CA ARG A 10 -5.95 18.40 -20.09
C ARG A 10 -5.47 17.19 -19.30
N GLN A 11 -6.39 16.54 -18.61
CA GLN A 11 -6.17 15.19 -18.10
C GLN A 11 -6.29 14.20 -19.26
N VAL A 12 -5.19 13.57 -19.63
CA VAL A 12 -5.15 12.65 -20.77
C VAL A 12 -5.74 11.30 -20.35
N GLU A 13 -6.55 10.70 -21.22
CA GLU A 13 -7.02 9.33 -21.04
C GLU A 13 -5.85 8.34 -21.15
N ASP A 14 -5.97 7.17 -20.53
CA ASP A 14 -4.96 6.09 -20.59
C ASP A 14 -3.55 6.48 -20.08
N TYR A 15 -3.48 7.38 -19.09
CA TYR A 15 -2.19 7.78 -18.50
C TYR A 15 -1.60 6.66 -17.62
N PRO A 16 -0.28 6.40 -17.62
CA PRO A 16 0.34 5.38 -16.79
C PRO A 16 0.11 5.65 -15.29
N VAL A 17 -0.10 4.59 -14.51
CA VAL A 17 -0.37 4.68 -13.07
C VAL A 17 0.49 3.68 -12.29
N ASP A 18 1.12 4.17 -11.22
CA ASP A 18 1.83 3.35 -10.25
C ASP A 18 1.07 3.38 -8.91
N ILE A 19 0.73 2.20 -8.38
CA ILE A 19 0.06 2.05 -7.08
C ILE A 19 0.98 1.31 -6.12
N TYR A 20 1.33 1.94 -5.00
CA TYR A 20 2.09 1.28 -3.92
C TYR A 20 1.19 1.08 -2.71
N TYR A 21 0.86 -0.18 -2.40
CA TYR A 21 -0.01 -0.54 -1.29
C TYR A 21 0.83 -0.79 -0.03
N LEU A 22 0.73 0.11 0.95
CA LEU A 22 1.42 -0.02 2.24
C LEU A 22 0.45 -0.53 3.29
N MET A 23 0.66 -1.75 3.77
CA MET A 23 -0.27 -2.47 4.63
C MET A 23 0.23 -2.59 6.07
N ASP A 24 -0.66 -2.37 7.03
CA ASP A 24 -0.44 -2.78 8.42
C ASP A 24 -0.57 -4.32 8.52
N LEU A 25 0.48 -5.00 9.00
CA LEU A 25 0.51 -6.45 9.24
C LEU A 25 0.54 -6.79 10.74
N SER A 26 0.09 -5.88 11.59
CA SER A 26 -0.19 -6.18 13.00
C SER A 26 -1.24 -7.29 13.13
N TYR A 27 -1.31 -7.92 14.30
CA TYR A 27 -2.19 -9.08 14.52
C TYR A 27 -3.67 -8.76 14.29
N SER A 28 -4.10 -7.51 14.51
CA SER A 28 -5.46 -7.06 14.23
C SER A 28 -5.84 -7.06 12.75
N MET A 29 -4.85 -7.09 11.84
CA MET A 29 -5.06 -7.09 10.39
C MET A 29 -5.02 -8.49 9.77
N LYS A 30 -5.02 -9.54 10.60
CA LYS A 30 -4.86 -10.93 10.17
C LYS A 30 -5.97 -11.39 9.23
N ASP A 31 -7.21 -11.00 9.50
CA ASP A 31 -8.37 -11.28 8.65
C ASP A 31 -8.39 -10.38 7.41
N ASP A 32 -8.00 -9.10 7.54
CA ASP A 32 -7.88 -8.17 6.42
C ASP A 32 -6.85 -8.63 5.37
N LEU A 33 -5.78 -9.31 5.77
CA LEU A 33 -4.80 -9.87 4.84
C LEU A 33 -5.45 -10.82 3.82
N TRP A 34 -6.46 -11.57 4.23
CA TRP A 34 -7.20 -12.45 3.33
C TRP A 34 -8.06 -11.65 2.34
N SER A 35 -8.72 -10.60 2.83
CA SER A 35 -9.49 -9.67 2.00
C SER A 35 -8.62 -8.91 0.99
N ILE A 36 -7.43 -8.48 1.39
CA ILE A 36 -6.54 -7.65 0.58
C ILE A 36 -5.88 -8.44 -0.56
N ARG A 37 -5.59 -9.74 -0.35
CA ARG A 37 -5.15 -10.62 -1.45
C ARG A 37 -6.17 -10.64 -2.60
N ASN A 38 -7.45 -10.70 -2.26
CA ASN A 38 -8.52 -10.63 -3.26
C ASN A 38 -8.69 -9.22 -3.83
N LEU A 39 -8.49 -8.18 -3.01
CA LEU A 39 -8.58 -6.79 -3.43
C LEU A 39 -7.49 -6.43 -4.45
N GLY A 40 -6.24 -6.87 -4.27
CA GLY A 40 -5.14 -6.55 -5.18
C GLY A 40 -5.42 -6.98 -6.62
N THR A 41 -5.90 -8.21 -6.81
CA THR A 41 -6.30 -8.74 -8.12
C THR A 41 -7.49 -7.99 -8.71
N LYS A 42 -8.51 -7.68 -7.89
CA LYS A 42 -9.68 -6.92 -8.33
C LYS A 42 -9.29 -5.48 -8.71
N LEU A 43 -8.45 -4.82 -7.92
CA LEU A 43 -7.96 -3.47 -8.16
C LEU A 43 -7.19 -3.42 -9.48
N ALA A 44 -6.24 -4.34 -9.69
CA ALA A 44 -5.52 -4.44 -10.95
C ALA A 44 -6.46 -4.61 -12.16
N THR A 45 -7.52 -5.41 -12.00
CA THR A 45 -8.51 -5.64 -13.06
C THR A 45 -9.37 -4.41 -13.35
N GLN A 46 -9.80 -3.67 -12.34
CA GLN A 46 -10.57 -2.43 -12.56
C GLN A 46 -9.68 -1.32 -13.12
N MET A 47 -8.45 -1.19 -12.63
CA MET A 47 -7.49 -0.17 -13.10
C MET A 47 -7.06 -0.41 -14.55
N ARG A 48 -6.93 -1.67 -14.99
CA ARG A 48 -6.67 -2.02 -16.40
C ARG A 48 -7.72 -1.53 -17.39
N LYS A 49 -8.93 -1.16 -16.92
CA LYS A 49 -9.95 -0.54 -17.78
C LYS A 49 -9.73 0.95 -18.00
N LEU A 50 -8.91 1.58 -17.14
CA LEU A 50 -8.63 3.02 -17.14
C LEU A 50 -7.22 3.33 -17.67
N THR A 51 -6.26 2.43 -17.43
CA THR A 51 -4.89 2.56 -17.88
C THR A 51 -4.33 1.23 -18.37
N SER A 52 -3.67 1.26 -19.53
CA SER A 52 -2.97 0.15 -20.14
C SER A 52 -1.62 -0.11 -19.48
N ASN A 53 -1.06 0.89 -18.78
CA ASN A 53 0.25 0.83 -18.13
C ASN A 53 0.12 1.01 -16.61
N LEU A 54 -0.23 -0.10 -15.95
CA LEU A 54 -0.36 -0.17 -14.50
C LEU A 54 0.84 -0.89 -13.88
N ARG A 55 1.46 -0.28 -12.87
CA ARG A 55 2.42 -0.95 -11.98
C ARG A 55 1.87 -0.99 -10.56
N ILE A 56 2.07 -2.10 -9.87
CA ILE A 56 1.64 -2.27 -8.49
C ILE A 56 2.83 -2.76 -7.65
N GLY A 57 3.05 -2.10 -6.51
CA GLY A 57 3.99 -2.52 -5.47
C GLY A 57 3.28 -2.73 -4.13
N PHE A 58 3.94 -3.45 -3.23
CA PHE A 58 3.45 -3.74 -1.89
C PHE A 58 4.55 -3.48 -0.85
N GLY A 59 4.15 -2.93 0.29
CA GLY A 59 4.99 -2.75 1.47
C GLY A 59 4.18 -3.07 2.72
N ALA A 60 4.86 -3.39 3.82
CA ALA A 60 4.23 -3.71 5.08
C ALA A 60 4.92 -3.05 6.27
N PHE A 61 4.16 -2.79 7.33
CA PHE A 61 4.66 -2.29 8.60
C PHE A 61 3.89 -2.88 9.78
N VAL A 62 4.49 -2.82 10.98
CA VAL A 62 3.83 -3.10 12.26
C VAL A 62 4.12 -1.94 13.20
N ASP A 63 5.25 -1.98 13.92
CA ASP A 63 5.79 -0.87 14.72
C ASP A 63 7.30 -1.08 14.90
N LYS A 64 7.97 -0.20 15.66
CA LYS A 64 9.39 -0.30 16.00
C LYS A 64 9.65 -1.59 16.80
N PRO A 65 10.64 -2.42 16.43
CA PRO A 65 10.96 -3.66 17.14
C PRO A 65 11.76 -3.40 18.43
N VAL A 66 11.18 -2.64 19.35
CA VAL A 66 11.79 -2.24 20.63
C VAL A 66 10.70 -2.15 21.70
N SER A 67 11.07 -2.40 22.96
CA SER A 67 10.16 -2.19 24.10
C SER A 67 9.74 -0.71 24.19
N PRO A 68 8.47 -0.39 24.55
CA PRO A 68 7.39 -1.30 24.96
C PRO A 68 6.51 -1.82 23.81
N TYR A 69 6.85 -1.53 22.55
CA TYR A 69 6.06 -1.92 21.38
C TYR A 69 6.20 -3.40 21.03
N MET A 70 7.38 -4.00 21.32
CA MET A 70 7.67 -5.41 21.08
C MET A 70 7.73 -6.21 22.39
N TYR A 71 7.15 -7.41 22.38
CA TYR A 71 7.35 -8.39 23.45
C TYR A 71 8.79 -8.90 23.43
N ILE A 72 9.51 -8.72 24.54
CA ILE A 72 10.93 -9.10 24.67
C ILE A 72 11.17 -10.24 25.68
N SER A 73 10.11 -10.76 26.29
CA SER A 73 10.17 -11.83 27.29
C SER A 73 8.90 -12.68 27.22
N PRO A 74 9.01 -14.02 27.33
CA PRO A 74 10.24 -14.81 27.45
C PRO A 74 11.03 -14.84 26.11
N PRO A 75 12.26 -15.40 26.04
CA PRO A 75 13.07 -15.39 24.82
C PRO A 75 12.35 -15.92 23.56
N GLU A 76 11.41 -16.85 23.72
CA GLU A 76 10.59 -17.41 22.65
C GLU A 76 9.68 -16.36 21.98
N ALA A 77 9.31 -15.29 22.69
CA ALA A 77 8.49 -14.20 22.16
C ALA A 77 9.20 -13.37 21.08
N LEU A 78 10.55 -13.40 21.04
CA LEU A 78 11.34 -12.72 20.01
C LEU A 78 11.28 -13.45 18.67
N GLU A 79 11.29 -14.78 18.70
CA GLU A 79 11.18 -15.63 17.50
C GLU A 79 9.71 -15.72 17.04
N ASN A 80 8.79 -15.92 17.99
CA ASN A 80 7.37 -16.00 17.73
C ASN A 80 6.59 -15.12 18.71
N PRO A 81 6.23 -13.88 18.33
CA PRO A 81 5.40 -13.00 19.17
C PRO A 81 4.00 -13.56 19.49
N CYS A 82 3.60 -14.67 18.88
CA CYS A 82 2.29 -15.31 19.01
C CYS A 82 2.40 -16.79 19.45
N TYR A 83 3.41 -17.13 20.26
CA TYR A 83 3.63 -18.49 20.78
C TYR A 83 2.50 -19.01 21.68
#